data_AF-A0A8T4SC67-F1
#
_entry.id   AF-A0A8T4SC67-F1
#
_cell.length_a   1.000
_cell.length_b   1.000
_cell.length_c   1.000
_cell.angle_alpha   90.00
_cell.angle_beta   90.00
_cell.angle_gamma   90.00
#
_symmetry.space_group_name_H-M   'P 1'
#
loop_
_entity.id
_entity.type
_entity.pdbx_description
1 polymer ?
#
loop_
_entity_poly.entity_id
_entity_poly.type
_entity_poly.pdbx_seq_one_letter_code
_entity_poly.pdbx_strand_id
1 'polypeptide(L)'
;KKEDELGNTKKEVVAEVLPQLMMQRASVSKKRVAEMYEGLNGIKAIREELMQTFKAGDTFLVLGAPKVANVKWEGWFLDFHKRRIKRKVKMKIVYNANAQEYGKIRKKMELTEVRYLPNKLVSPNWIDIFPDAISFVMVLNNPIAFVVRDTELANSFRSYFDIMWKNSIS
;
A
#
# COMPACT_ATOMS: atom_id res chain seq x y z
N LYS A 1 30.96 -20.70 47.48
CA LYS A 1 29.80 -21.61 47.26
C LYS A 1 28.58 -20.88 46.72
N LYS A 2 27.94 -19.94 47.43
CA LYS A 2 26.78 -19.18 46.90
C LYS A 2 27.08 -18.28 45.68
N GLU A 3 28.30 -17.76 45.56
CA GLU A 3 28.69 -16.93 44.40
C GLU A 3 28.93 -17.74 43.11
N ASP A 4 29.42 -18.98 43.21
CA ASP A 4 29.62 -19.87 42.07
C ASP A 4 28.29 -20.39 41.50
N GLU A 5 27.33 -20.69 42.36
CA GLU A 5 25.98 -21.12 41.95
C GLU A 5 25.24 -20.00 41.20
N LEU A 6 25.35 -18.75 41.66
CA LEU A 6 24.80 -17.57 40.97
C LEU A 6 25.49 -17.28 39.63
N GLY A 7 26.80 -17.53 39.55
CA GLY A 7 27.60 -17.39 38.33
C GLY A 7 27.24 -18.44 37.26
N ASN A 8 27.05 -19.69 37.67
CA ASN A 8 26.64 -20.77 36.77
C ASN A 8 25.18 -20.64 36.33
N THR A 9 24.27 -20.29 37.24
CA THR A 9 22.85 -20.06 36.89
C THR A 9 22.70 -18.92 35.86
N LYS A 10 23.48 -17.84 35.99
CA LYS A 10 23.48 -16.75 34.98
C LYS A 10 24.03 -17.21 33.63
N LYS A 11 25.08 -18.05 33.61
CA LYS A 11 25.65 -18.57 32.35
C LYS A 11 24.71 -19.53 31.64
N GLU A 12 24.02 -20.39 32.39
CA GLU A 12 23.06 -21.36 31.86
C GLU A 12 21.79 -20.68 31.31
N VAL A 13 21.23 -19.72 32.07
CA VAL A 13 20.09 -18.91 31.60
C VAL A 13 20.46 -18.11 30.35
N VAL A 14 21.66 -17.54 30.28
CA VAL A 14 22.11 -16.82 29.08
C VAL A 14 22.34 -17.79 27.91
N ALA A 15 22.88 -18.99 28.15
CA ALA A 15 23.14 -19.97 27.09
C ALA A 15 21.85 -20.58 26.49
N GLU A 16 20.78 -20.74 27.27
CA GLU A 16 19.52 -21.30 26.77
C GLU A 16 18.53 -20.22 26.31
N VAL A 17 18.40 -19.13 27.05
CA VAL A 17 17.38 -18.10 26.78
C VAL A 17 17.83 -17.16 25.67
N LEU A 18 19.13 -16.84 25.55
CA LEU A 18 19.62 -15.90 24.54
C LEU A 18 19.45 -16.45 23.10
N PRO A 19 19.77 -17.72 22.78
CA PRO A 19 19.49 -18.26 21.45
C PRO A 19 17.98 -18.34 21.16
N GLN A 20 17.15 -18.67 22.16
CA GLN A 20 15.69 -18.68 22.00
C GLN A 20 15.12 -17.28 21.76
N LEU A 21 15.63 -16.26 22.47
CA LEU A 21 15.30 -14.86 22.22
C LEU A 21 15.80 -14.38 20.84
N MET A 22 16.98 -14.81 20.40
CA MET A 22 17.50 -14.50 19.06
C MET A 22 16.69 -15.18 17.96
N MET A 23 16.26 -16.44 18.16
CA MET A 23 15.37 -17.16 17.24
C MET A 23 13.97 -16.53 17.21
N GLN A 24 13.40 -16.16 18.37
CA GLN A 24 12.14 -15.42 18.42
C GLN A 24 12.26 -14.06 17.72
N ARG A 25 13.38 -13.35 17.89
CA ARG A 25 13.62 -12.06 17.19
C ARG A 25 13.82 -12.24 15.69
N ALA A 26 14.47 -13.32 15.26
CA ALA A 26 14.61 -13.71 13.86
C ALA A 26 13.27 -14.14 13.23
N SER A 27 12.37 -14.76 14.00
CA SER A 27 11.01 -15.12 13.55
C SER A 27 10.00 -13.97 13.66
N VAL A 28 10.29 -12.93 14.46
CA VAL A 28 9.37 -11.80 14.76
C VAL A 28 9.64 -10.54 13.91
N SER A 29 10.67 -10.52 13.04
CA SER A 29 10.99 -9.31 12.26
C SER A 29 11.17 -9.58 10.76
N LYS A 30 10.07 -9.84 10.03
CA LYS A 30 9.91 -9.04 8.81
C LYS A 30 9.71 -7.61 9.32
N LYS A 31 10.68 -6.73 9.09
CA LYS A 31 10.72 -5.37 9.62
C LYS A 31 9.48 -4.61 9.10
N ARG A 32 8.37 -4.67 9.84
CA ARG A 32 7.14 -3.92 9.53
C ARG A 32 7.46 -2.46 9.80
N VAL A 33 7.46 -1.66 8.75
CA VAL A 33 7.67 -0.21 8.86
C VAL A 33 6.35 0.46 8.51
N ALA A 34 5.86 1.28 9.43
CA ALA A 34 4.75 2.19 9.20
C ALA A 34 5.29 3.61 9.16
N GLU A 35 5.04 4.32 8.07
CA GLU A 35 5.57 5.65 7.78
C GLU A 35 4.41 6.59 7.44
N MET A 36 4.52 7.85 7.83
CA MET A 36 3.57 8.90 7.46
C MET A 36 4.27 9.93 6.57
N TYR A 37 3.67 10.22 5.43
CA TYR A 37 4.16 11.22 4.48
C TYR A 37 3.15 12.34 4.36
N GLU A 38 3.62 13.57 4.58
CA GLU A 38 2.78 14.76 4.56
C GLU A 38 2.96 15.56 3.27
N GLY A 39 1.88 16.22 2.85
CA GLY A 39 1.86 17.06 1.66
C GLY A 39 1.92 16.28 0.36
N LEU A 40 1.59 16.97 -0.74
CA LEU A 40 1.57 16.34 -2.06
C LEU A 40 2.96 15.80 -2.46
N ASN A 41 4.03 16.52 -2.13
CA ASN A 41 5.38 16.11 -2.51
C ASN A 41 5.82 14.83 -1.77
N GLY A 42 5.49 14.69 -0.48
CA GLY A 42 5.74 13.45 0.27
C GLY A 42 5.00 12.27 -0.34
N ILE A 43 3.71 12.45 -0.66
CA ILE A 43 2.87 11.43 -1.30
C ILE A 43 3.42 11.03 -2.68
N LYS A 44 3.85 12.00 -3.49
CA LYS A 44 4.47 11.73 -4.79
C LYS A 44 5.75 10.91 -4.64
N ALA A 45 6.64 11.34 -3.74
CA ALA A 45 7.93 10.68 -3.51
C ALA A 45 7.75 9.22 -3.11
N ILE A 46 6.92 8.96 -2.09
CA ILE A 46 6.70 7.58 -1.64
C ILE A 46 5.99 6.73 -2.69
N ARG A 47 5.04 7.29 -3.46
CA ARG A 47 4.37 6.53 -4.52
C ARG A 47 5.35 6.14 -5.62
N GLU A 48 6.25 7.03 -6.01
CA GLU A 48 7.30 6.75 -7.01
C GLU A 48 8.32 5.71 -6.50
N GLU A 49 8.67 5.76 -5.22
CA GLU A 49 9.53 4.76 -4.59
C GLU A 49 8.87 3.38 -4.58
N LEU A 50 7.64 3.28 -4.07
CA LEU A 50 6.88 2.02 -4.04
C LEU A 50 6.59 1.49 -5.44
N MET A 51 6.48 2.38 -6.44
CA MET A 51 6.34 1.97 -7.83
C MET A 51 7.54 1.11 -8.26
N GLN A 52 8.76 1.37 -7.76
CA GLN A 52 9.95 0.61 -8.13
C GLN A 52 9.88 -0.87 -7.73
N THR A 53 9.04 -1.26 -6.77
CA THR A 53 8.92 -2.66 -6.34
C THR A 53 8.16 -3.55 -7.33
N PHE A 54 7.43 -2.94 -8.27
CA PHE A 54 6.75 -3.67 -9.34
C PHE A 54 7.69 -4.17 -10.44
N LYS A 55 7.42 -5.39 -10.90
CA LYS A 55 7.96 -6.00 -12.11
C LYS A 55 7.01 -5.81 -13.29
N ALA A 56 7.53 -5.94 -14.50
CA ALA A 56 6.71 -5.93 -15.70
C ALA A 56 5.66 -7.06 -15.64
N GLY A 57 4.40 -6.75 -15.94
CA GLY A 57 3.28 -7.69 -15.88
C GLY A 57 2.54 -7.70 -14.53
N ASP A 58 3.13 -7.16 -13.46
CA ASP A 58 2.44 -7.01 -12.18
C ASP A 58 1.23 -6.07 -12.30
N THR A 59 0.35 -6.10 -11.30
CA THR A 59 -0.86 -5.27 -11.28
C THR A 59 -0.88 -4.36 -10.07
N PHE A 60 -0.95 -3.06 -10.33
CA PHE A 60 -1.20 -2.04 -9.32
C PHE A 60 -2.70 -1.94 -9.03
N LEU A 61 -3.10 -2.03 -7.76
CA LEU A 61 -4.51 -1.97 -7.38
C LEU A 61 -4.79 -0.67 -6.63
N VAL A 62 -5.87 0.00 -7.03
CA VAL A 62 -6.31 1.26 -6.43
C VAL A 62 -7.78 1.14 -6.06
N LEU A 63 -8.11 1.31 -4.79
CA LEU A 63 -9.47 1.15 -4.25
C LEU A 63 -10.02 2.48 -3.73
N GLY A 64 -11.21 2.86 -4.22
CA GLY A 64 -11.95 4.04 -3.73
C GLY A 64 -11.41 5.37 -4.25
N ALA A 65 -10.84 5.40 -5.46
CA ALA A 65 -10.25 6.61 -6.04
C ALA A 65 -11.30 7.75 -6.09
N PRO A 66 -11.06 8.88 -5.38
CA PRO A 66 -12.10 9.87 -5.14
C PRO A 66 -12.04 11.03 -6.13
N LYS A 67 -13.19 11.64 -6.42
CA LYS A 67 -13.27 12.80 -7.32
C LYS A 67 -12.32 13.93 -6.90
N VAL A 68 -12.26 14.25 -5.61
CA VAL A 68 -11.45 15.35 -5.07
C VAL A 68 -9.96 15.21 -5.37
N ALA A 69 -9.40 13.99 -5.31
CA ALA A 69 -8.00 13.76 -5.64
C ALA A 69 -7.73 14.08 -7.11
N ASN A 70 -8.63 13.63 -7.99
CA ASN A 70 -8.49 13.83 -9.43
C ASN A 70 -8.64 15.33 -9.79
N VAL A 71 -9.61 16.05 -9.21
CA VAL A 71 -9.73 17.50 -9.38
C VAL A 71 -8.43 18.22 -9.01
N LYS A 72 -7.81 17.85 -7.89
CA LYS A 72 -6.59 18.51 -7.40
C LYS A 72 -5.32 18.11 -8.17
N TRP A 73 -5.20 16.83 -8.54
CA TRP A 73 -3.90 16.23 -8.90
C TRP A 73 -3.90 15.49 -10.26
N GLU A 74 -4.91 15.70 -11.12
CA GLU A 74 -5.05 15.01 -12.41
C GLU A 74 -3.78 15.03 -13.26
N GLY A 75 -3.17 16.22 -13.43
CA GLY A 75 -1.98 16.37 -14.26
C GLY A 75 -0.83 15.45 -13.84
N TRP A 76 -0.64 15.27 -12.53
CA TRP A 76 0.34 14.33 -12.01
C TRP A 76 -0.09 12.87 -12.18
N PHE A 77 -1.36 12.53 -11.96
CA PHE A 77 -1.83 11.16 -12.17
C PHE A 77 -1.66 10.69 -13.62
N LEU A 78 -1.95 11.55 -14.60
CA LEU A 78 -1.77 11.23 -16.01
C LEU A 78 -0.29 10.97 -16.34
N ASP A 79 0.60 11.80 -15.81
CA ASP A 79 2.05 11.66 -15.95
C ASP A 79 2.58 10.38 -15.27
N PHE A 80 2.15 10.11 -14.03
CA PHE A 80 2.47 8.88 -13.30
C PHE A 80 2.02 7.63 -14.07
N HIS A 81 0.79 7.62 -14.59
CA HIS A 81 0.28 6.45 -15.31
C HIS A 81 0.97 6.24 -16.66
N LYS A 82 1.46 7.30 -17.34
CA LYS A 82 2.35 7.14 -18.52
C LYS A 82 3.63 6.40 -18.15
N ARG A 83 4.28 6.76 -17.03
CA ARG A 83 5.47 6.03 -16.54
C ARG A 83 5.15 4.58 -16.16
N ARG A 84 4.04 4.34 -15.46
CA ARG A 84 3.57 2.98 -15.12
C ARG A 84 3.40 2.11 -16.36
N ILE A 85 2.76 2.63 -17.41
CA ILE A 85 2.54 1.92 -18.67
C ILE A 85 3.87 1.60 -19.35
N LYS A 86 4.81 2.55 -19.40
CA LYS A 86 6.16 2.32 -19.95
C LYS A 86 6.89 1.18 -19.23
N ARG A 87 6.64 1.00 -17.93
CA ARG A 87 7.16 -0.11 -17.12
C ARG A 87 6.36 -1.41 -17.24
N LYS A 88 5.33 -1.44 -18.10
CA LYS A 88 4.44 -2.58 -18.35
C LYS A 88 3.73 -3.10 -17.11
N VAL A 89 3.49 -2.22 -16.13
CA VAL A 89 2.73 -2.56 -14.93
C VAL A 89 1.26 -2.32 -15.22
N LYS A 90 0.41 -3.33 -15.04
CA LYS A 90 -1.05 -3.25 -15.21
C LYS A 90 -1.68 -2.48 -14.05
N MET A 91 -2.92 -2.05 -14.22
CA MET A 91 -3.66 -1.35 -13.18
C MET A 91 -5.11 -1.80 -13.17
N LYS A 92 -5.62 -2.03 -11.96
CA LYS A 92 -7.05 -2.14 -11.69
C LYS A 92 -7.41 -1.03 -10.71
N ILE A 93 -8.32 -0.16 -11.12
CA ILE A 93 -8.77 0.97 -10.31
C ILE A 93 -10.27 0.94 -10.11
N VAL A 94 -10.68 1.04 -8.85
CA VAL A 94 -12.08 1.20 -8.45
C VAL A 94 -12.27 2.65 -8.01
N TYR A 95 -13.08 3.39 -8.74
CA TYR A 95 -13.46 4.76 -8.42
C TYR A 95 -14.67 4.83 -7.52
N ASN A 96 -14.80 5.92 -6.76
CA ASN A 96 -16.08 6.27 -6.16
C ASN A 96 -17.11 6.57 -7.25
N ALA A 97 -18.39 6.32 -6.95
CA ALA A 97 -19.49 6.46 -7.92
C ALA A 97 -19.57 7.85 -8.57
N ASN A 98 -19.11 8.90 -7.87
CA ASN A 98 -19.15 10.28 -8.34
C ASN A 98 -17.93 10.73 -9.16
N ALA A 99 -16.99 9.84 -9.46
CA ALA A 99 -15.74 10.16 -10.16
C ALA A 99 -15.68 9.54 -11.57
N GLN A 100 -16.84 9.28 -12.18
CA GLN A 100 -16.94 8.58 -13.47
C GLN A 100 -16.21 9.28 -14.60
N GLU A 101 -16.25 10.61 -14.65
CA GLU A 101 -15.55 11.42 -15.65
C GLU A 101 -14.04 11.14 -15.67
N TYR A 102 -13.43 10.95 -14.49
CA TYR A 102 -12.02 10.63 -14.36
C TYR A 102 -11.75 9.16 -14.69
N GLY A 103 -12.63 8.25 -14.27
CA GLY A 103 -12.55 6.84 -14.67
C GLY A 103 -12.63 6.64 -16.18
N LYS A 104 -13.45 7.41 -16.90
CA LYS A 104 -13.54 7.38 -18.38
C LYS A 104 -12.22 7.79 -19.05
N ILE A 105 -11.47 8.71 -18.45
CA ILE A 105 -10.13 9.07 -18.90
C ILE A 105 -9.17 7.89 -18.69
N ARG A 106 -9.16 7.29 -17.49
CA ARG A 106 -8.29 6.14 -17.17
C ARG A 106 -8.57 4.91 -18.02
N LYS A 107 -9.84 4.66 -18.36
CA LYS A 107 -10.28 3.51 -19.18
C LYS A 107 -9.68 3.53 -20.59
N LYS A 108 -9.26 4.70 -21.08
CA LYS A 108 -8.57 4.85 -22.37
C LYS A 108 -7.06 4.63 -22.28
N MET A 109 -6.50 4.54 -21.08
CA MET A 109 -5.06 4.34 -20.90
C MET A 109 -4.74 2.84 -20.98
N GLU A 110 -3.67 2.50 -21.71
CA GLU A 110 -3.24 1.11 -21.85
C GLU A 110 -3.01 0.43 -20.49
N LEU A 111 -3.17 -0.90 -20.48
CA LEU A 111 -2.96 -1.74 -19.29
C LEU A 111 -3.80 -1.28 -18.08
N THR A 112 -5.00 -0.73 -18.31
CA THR A 112 -5.86 -0.19 -17.26
C THR A 112 -7.26 -0.78 -17.34
N GLU A 113 -7.71 -1.35 -16.23
CA GLU A 113 -9.11 -1.74 -16.04
C GLU A 113 -9.73 -0.80 -14.99
N VAL A 114 -10.95 -0.34 -15.27
CA VAL A 114 -11.66 0.62 -14.43
C VAL A 114 -13.00 0.02 -14.01
N ARG A 115 -13.32 0.15 -12.73
CA ARG A 115 -14.65 -0.10 -12.18
C ARG A 115 -15.07 1.02 -11.22
N TYR A 116 -16.31 0.98 -10.76
CA TYR A 116 -16.93 1.98 -9.92
C TYR A 116 -17.65 1.32 -8.73
N LEU A 117 -17.48 1.87 -7.53
CA LEU A 117 -18.26 1.45 -6.38
C LEU A 117 -19.76 1.65 -6.65
N PRO A 118 -20.61 0.67 -6.32
CA PRO A 118 -22.05 0.74 -6.60
C PRO A 118 -22.79 1.66 -5.62
N ASN A 119 -22.20 1.91 -4.46
CA ASN A 119 -22.81 2.71 -3.41
C ASN A 119 -22.58 4.21 -3.65
N LYS A 120 -23.45 5.05 -3.07
CA LYS A 120 -23.29 6.50 -3.08
C LYS A 120 -22.21 6.99 -2.10
N LEU A 121 -21.39 6.09 -1.55
CA LEU A 121 -20.36 6.46 -0.60
C LEU A 121 -19.29 7.28 -1.33
N VAL A 122 -19.13 8.52 -0.88
CA VAL A 122 -18.08 9.42 -1.36
C VAL A 122 -17.08 9.59 -0.23
N SER A 123 -15.99 8.82 -0.30
CA SER A 123 -14.83 9.02 0.57
C SER A 123 -13.86 10.00 -0.10
N PRO A 124 -13.19 10.90 0.63
CA PRO A 124 -12.08 11.68 0.08
C PRO A 124 -10.75 10.92 0.09
N ASN A 125 -10.76 9.64 0.48
CA ASN A 125 -9.58 8.82 0.72
C ASN A 125 -9.58 7.59 -0.20
N TRP A 126 -8.40 7.05 -0.50
CA TRP A 126 -8.25 5.81 -1.25
C TRP A 126 -7.13 4.93 -0.68
N ILE A 127 -7.07 3.70 -1.17
CA ILE A 127 -6.05 2.72 -0.82
C ILE A 127 -5.31 2.32 -2.10
N ASP A 128 -3.99 2.43 -2.08
CA ASP A 128 -3.10 1.88 -3.08
C ASP A 128 -2.45 0.59 -2.53
N ILE A 129 -2.48 -0.48 -3.31
CA ILE A 129 -1.92 -1.78 -2.93
C ILE A 129 -0.75 -2.10 -3.86
N PHE A 130 0.45 -2.15 -3.28
CA PHE A 130 1.74 -2.45 -3.93
C PHE A 130 2.17 -3.89 -3.63
N PRO A 131 3.17 -4.47 -4.34
CA PRO A 131 3.66 -5.84 -4.13
C PRO A 131 3.85 -6.20 -2.65
N ASP A 132 4.49 -5.31 -1.91
CA ASP A 132 4.97 -5.49 -0.54
C ASP A 132 4.54 -4.37 0.42
N ALA A 133 3.63 -3.48 0.00
CA ALA A 133 3.17 -2.37 0.84
C ALA A 133 1.72 -1.95 0.56
N ILE A 134 1.11 -1.30 1.54
CA ILE A 134 -0.16 -0.59 1.41
C ILE A 134 0.07 0.89 1.65
N SER A 135 -0.56 1.76 0.84
CA SER A 135 -0.64 3.19 1.10
C SER A 135 -2.10 3.62 1.26
N PHE A 136 -2.42 4.19 2.41
CA PHE A 136 -3.71 4.83 2.68
C PHE A 136 -3.53 6.33 2.49
N VAL A 137 -4.22 6.91 1.51
CA VAL A 137 -4.08 8.33 1.19
C VAL A 137 -5.34 9.08 1.54
N MET A 138 -5.19 10.16 2.31
CA MET A 138 -6.29 11.04 2.72
C MET A 138 -6.11 12.44 2.14
N VAL A 139 -7.12 12.92 1.42
CA VAL A 139 -7.10 14.22 0.75
C VAL A 139 -7.63 15.31 1.69
N LEU A 140 -6.93 15.51 2.81
CA LEU A 140 -7.20 16.58 3.77
C LEU A 140 -6.71 17.94 3.23
N ASN A 141 -6.84 19.01 4.03
CA ASN A 141 -6.26 20.32 3.70
C ASN A 141 -4.74 20.22 3.54
N ASN A 142 -4.06 19.55 4.47
CA ASN A 142 -2.71 19.02 4.28
C ASN A 142 -2.82 17.51 4.03
N PRO A 143 -2.67 17.02 2.79
CA PRO A 143 -2.90 15.61 2.48
C PRO A 143 -1.83 14.73 3.12
N ILE A 144 -2.21 13.52 3.50
CA ILE A 144 -1.31 12.57 4.17
C ILE A 144 -1.41 11.19 3.52
N ALA A 145 -0.30 10.46 3.52
CA ALA A 145 -0.26 9.04 3.20
C ALA A 145 0.34 8.26 4.37
N PHE A 146 -0.39 7.26 4.86
CA PHE A 146 0.17 6.22 5.74
C PHE A 146 0.59 5.04 4.90
N VAL A 147 1.87 4.67 4.97
CA VAL A 147 2.42 3.53 4.25
C VAL A 147 2.83 2.47 5.23
N VAL A 148 2.38 1.24 4.99
CA VAL A 148 2.77 0.06 5.77
C VAL A 148 3.45 -0.92 4.84
N ARG A 149 4.73 -1.18 5.09
CA ARG A 149 5.54 -2.17 4.35
C ARG A 149 5.41 -3.52 5.02
N ASP A 150 4.53 -4.34 4.46
CA ASP A 150 4.29 -5.71 4.90
C ASP A 150 3.59 -6.50 3.78
N THR A 151 4.24 -7.57 3.32
CA THR A 151 3.71 -8.43 2.24
C THR A 151 2.46 -9.20 2.64
N GLU A 152 2.34 -9.63 3.90
CA GLU A 152 1.16 -10.37 4.41
C GLU A 152 -0.06 -9.46 4.47
N LEU A 153 0.13 -8.23 4.95
CA LEU A 153 -0.90 -7.19 4.93
C LEU A 153 -1.28 -6.83 3.50
N ALA A 154 -0.30 -6.65 2.60
CA ALA A 154 -0.57 -6.38 1.20
C ALA A 154 -1.40 -7.50 0.56
N ASN A 155 -1.09 -8.76 0.83
CA ASN A 155 -1.86 -9.92 0.37
C ASN A 155 -3.28 -9.94 0.95
N SER A 156 -3.45 -9.62 2.23
CA SER A 156 -4.77 -9.52 2.86
C SER A 156 -5.63 -8.44 2.17
N PHE A 157 -5.06 -7.28 1.90
CA PHE A 157 -5.75 -6.19 1.20
C PHE A 157 -6.01 -6.48 -0.29
N ARG A 158 -5.21 -7.32 -0.95
CA ARG A 158 -5.57 -7.85 -2.29
C ARG A 158 -6.85 -8.68 -2.24
N SER A 159 -7.01 -9.53 -1.24
CA SER A 159 -8.24 -10.31 -1.05
C SER A 159 -9.46 -9.39 -0.84
N TYR A 160 -9.31 -8.33 -0.04
CA TYR A 160 -10.36 -7.31 0.09
C TYR A 160 -10.64 -6.58 -1.22
N PHE A 161 -9.59 -6.21 -1.96
CA PHE A 161 -9.74 -5.61 -3.28
C PHE A 161 -10.53 -6.52 -4.23
N ASP A 162 -10.23 -7.82 -4.28
CA ASP A 162 -10.92 -8.75 -5.17
C ASP A 162 -12.42 -8.87 -4.86
N ILE A 163 -12.79 -8.86 -3.58
CA ILE A 163 -14.19 -8.81 -3.15
C ILE A 163 -14.86 -7.52 -3.65
N MET A 164 -14.23 -6.37 -3.40
CA MET A 164 -14.76 -5.08 -3.82
C MET A 164 -14.83 -4.95 -5.35
N TRP A 165 -13.83 -5.49 -6.06
CA TRP A 165 -13.77 -5.55 -7.50
C TRP A 165 -14.95 -6.34 -8.06
N LYS A 166 -15.22 -7.54 -7.53
CA LYS A 166 -16.36 -8.38 -7.96
C LYS A 166 -17.72 -7.70 -7.75
N ASN A 167 -17.84 -6.89 -6.70
CA ASN A 167 -19.07 -6.15 -6.36
C ASN A 167 -19.14 -4.74 -6.97
N SER A 168 -18.20 -4.38 -7.86
CA SER A 168 -18.15 -3.07 -8.51
C SER A 168 -18.66 -3.13 -9.95
N ILE A 169 -19.09 -1.97 -10.47
CA ILE A 169 -19.72 -1.82 -11.78
C ILE A 169 -18.65 -1.41 -12.81
N SER A 170 -18.70 -2.00 -14.01
CA SER A 170 -17.73 -1.77 -15.12
C SER A 170 -17.98 -0.54 -15.98
#